data_AF-A0A7Y5GVG2-F1
#
_entry.id   AF-A0A7Y5GVG2-F1
#
_cell.length_a   1.000
_cell.length_b   1.000
_cell.length_c   1.000
_cell.angle_alpha   90.00
_cell.angle_beta   90.00
_cell.angle_gamma   90.00
#
_symmetry.space_group_name_H-M   'P 1'
#
loop_
_entity.id
_entity.type
_entity.pdbx_description
1 polymer ?
#
loop_
_entity_poly.entity_id
_entity_poly.type
_entity_poly.pdbx_seq_one_letter_code
_entity_poly.pdbx_strand_id
1 'polypeptide(L)' 'MNTVECPECGVDVVFPDGTILGEVLTCDNCGAMLDVVSLDPPEVMLFEEEEK' A
#
# COMPACT_ATOMS: atom_id res chain seq x y z
N MET A 1 7.23 -5.51 12.51
CA MET A 1 6.28 -5.73 11.40
C MET A 1 5.42 -4.47 11.34
N ASN A 2 5.66 -3.62 10.35
CA ASN A 2 4.79 -2.47 10.08
C ASN A 2 3.60 -2.97 9.28
N THR A 3 2.40 -2.62 9.72
CA THR A 3 1.16 -2.91 8.99
C THR A 3 0.45 -1.59 8.72
N VAL A 4 -0.28 -1.55 7.62
CA VAL A 4 -1.10 -0.41 7.22
C VAL A 4 -2.49 -0.92 6.82
N GLU A 5 -3.54 -0.18 7.16
CA GLU A 5 -4.89 -0.56 6.77
C GLU A 5 -5.08 -0.31 5.26
N CYS A 6 -5.59 -1.31 4.53
CA CYS A 6 -5.93 -1.14 3.13
C CYS A 6 -7.15 -0.21 2.99
N PRO A 7 -7.06 0.91 2.26
CA PRO A 7 -8.18 1.84 2.09
C PRO A 7 -9.36 1.25 1.29
N GLU A 8 -9.15 0.14 0.57
CA GLU A 8 -10.20 -0.52 -0.24
C GLU A 8 -11.03 -1.53 0.54
N CYS A 9 -10.38 -2.40 1.32
CA CYS A 9 -11.06 -3.49 2.03
C CYS A 9 -11.05 -3.34 3.56
N GLY A 10 -10.29 -2.38 4.10
CA GLY A 10 -10.16 -2.15 5.55
C GLY A 10 -9.37 -3.24 6.28
N VAL A 11 -8.58 -4.05 5.56
CA VAL A 11 -7.77 -5.14 6.14
C VAL A 11 -6.32 -4.70 6.24
N ASP A 12 -5.63 -5.12 7.30
CA ASP A 12 -4.20 -4.89 7.49
C ASP A 12 -3.36 -5.52 6.37
N VAL A 13 -2.52 -4.70 5.74
CA VAL A 13 -1.50 -5.09 4.77
C VAL A 13 -0.14 -5.01 5.45
N VAL A 14 0.67 -6.05 5.29
CA VAL A 14 2.02 -6.09 5.84
C VAL A 14 2.96 -5.31 4.91
N PHE A 15 3.74 -4.38 5.45
CA PHE A 15 4.84 -3.76 4.72
C PHE A 15 6.05 -4.71 4.68
N PRO A 16 6.47 -5.17 3.49
CA PRO A 16 7.71 -5.92 3.34
C PRO A 16 8.93 -5.14 3.88
N ASP A 17 9.92 -5.87 4.37
CA ASP A 17 11.20 -5.25 4.73
C ASP A 17 11.89 -4.71 3.47
N GLY A 18 12.21 -3.42 3.48
CA GLY A 18 12.85 -2.74 2.35
C GLY A 18 11.89 -2.02 1.41
N THR A 19 10.59 -1.97 1.72
CA THR A 19 9.64 -1.12 0.99
C THR A 19 10.10 0.33 0.93
N ILE A 20 10.01 0.91 -0.26
CA ILE A 20 10.37 2.31 -0.50
C ILE A 20 9.14 3.17 -0.76
N LEU A 21 9.29 4.47 -0.53
CA LEU A 21 8.29 5.46 -0.89
C LEU A 21 8.08 5.50 -2.41
N GLY A 22 6.82 5.51 -2.85
CA GLY A 22 6.42 5.44 -4.27
C GLY A 22 6.49 4.03 -4.87
N GLU A 23 6.64 3.00 -4.04
CA GLU A 23 6.52 1.61 -4.47
C GLU A 23 5.05 1.19 -4.53
N VAL A 24 4.69 0.39 -5.53
CA VAL A 24 3.35 -0.19 -5.66
C VAL A 24 3.32 -1.57 -5.01
N LEU A 25 2.60 -1.68 -3.91
CA LEU A 25 2.30 -2.94 -3.24
C LEU A 25 0.97 -3.50 -3.75
N THR A 26 0.80 -4.82 -3.67
CA THR A 26 -0.49 -5.47 -3.97
C THR A 26 -1.09 -6.01 -2.69
N CYS A 27 -2.36 -5.71 -2.44
CA CYS A 27 -3.08 -6.26 -1.31
C CYS A 27 -3.43 -7.73 -1.58
N ASP A 28 -2.91 -8.66 -0.77
CA ASP A 28 -3.23 -10.10 -0.87
C ASP A 28 -4.71 -10.43 -0.58
N ASN A 29 -5.46 -9.50 0.03
CA ASN A 29 -6.86 -9.72 0.41
C ASN A 29 -7.85 -9.37 -0.72
N CYS A 30 -7.76 -8.16 -1.28
CA CYS A 30 -8.67 -7.68 -2.32
C CYS A 30 -8.04 -7.65 -3.72
N GLY A 31 -6.72 -7.78 -3.84
CA GLY A 31 -5.99 -7.66 -5.09
C GLY A 31 -5.79 -6.21 -5.56
N ALA A 32 -6.14 -5.20 -4.75
CA ALA A 32 -5.91 -3.80 -5.09
C ALA A 32 -4.42 -3.49 -5.12
N MET A 33 -4.02 -2.67 -6.09
CA MET A 33 -2.69 -2.07 -6.15
C MET A 33 -2.68 -0.81 -5.29
N LEU A 34 -1.69 -0.69 -4.42
CA LEU A 34 -1.58 0.33 -3.40
C LEU A 34 -0.24 1.05 -3.55
N ASP A 35 -0.24 2.37 -3.64
CA ASP A 35 0.96 3.18 -3.67
C ASP A 35 1.40 3.57 -2.25
N VAL A 36 2.70 3.44 -1.97
CA VAL A 36 3.29 3.77 -0.67
C VAL A 36 3.59 5.26 -0.61
N VAL A 37 2.81 5.99 0.20
CA VAL A 37 2.93 7.46 0.35
C VAL A 37 3.63 7.90 1.63
N SER A 38 3.82 6.98 2.59
CA SER A 38 4.66 7.21 3.76
C SER A 38 5.19 5.90 4.35
N LEU A 39 6.36 5.95 4.98
CA LEU A 39 7.00 4.82 5.66
C LEU A 39 6.95 4.92 7.20
N ASP A 40 6.84 6.14 7.74
CA ASP A 40 6.79 6.41 9.18
C ASP A 40 5.98 7.70 9.48
N PRO A 41 4.68 7.57 9.85
CA PRO A 41 3.90 6.34 9.94
C PRO A 41 3.65 5.70 8.56
N PRO A 42 3.50 4.37 8.45
CA PRO A 42 3.21 3.71 7.19
C PRO A 42 1.83 4.13 6.66
N GLU A 43 1.78 4.59 5.42
CA GLU A 43 0.55 5.05 4.77
C GLU A 43 0.56 4.64 3.31
N VAL A 44 -0.61 4.19 2.83
CA VAL A 44 -0.82 3.77 1.44
C VAL A 44 -2.09 4.40 0.88
N MET A 45 -2.11 4.59 -0.43
CA MET A 45 -3.30 5.00 -1.17
C MET A 45 -3.58 4.02 -2.32
N LEU A 46 -4.78 4.08 -2.88
CA LEU A 46 -5.08 3.37 -4.13
C LEU A 46 -4.12 3.81 -5.24
N PHE A 47 -3.50 2.85 -5.91
CA PHE A 47 -2.71 3.14 -7.09
C PHE A 47 -3.65 3.47 -8.25
N GLU A 48 -3.59 4.70 -8.73
CA GLU A 48 -4.28 5.15 -9.94
C GLU A 48 -3.27 5.14 -11.09
N GLU A 49 -3.51 4.33 -12.12
CA GLU A 49 -2.76 4.46 -13.37
C GLU A 49 -3.13 5.82 -13.98
N GLU A 50 -2.21 6.78 -14.00
CA GLU A 50 -2.44 8.04 -14.71
C GLU A 50 -2.77 7.71 -16.17
N GLU A 51 -4.03 7.93 -16.58
CA GLU A 51 -4.44 7.89 -17.98
C GLU A 51 -3.68 8.99 -18.73
N LYS A 52 -2.57 8.60 -19.37
CA LYS A 52 -1.70 9.48 -20.13
C LYS A 52 -2.30 9.88 -21.49
#